data_AF-A0A7X7RI29-F1
#
_entry.id   AF-A0A7X7RI29-F1
#
_cell.length_a   1.000
_cell.length_b   1.000
_cell.length_c   1.000
_cell.angle_alpha   90.00
_cell.angle_beta   90.00
_cell.angle_gamma   90.00
#
_symmetry.space_group_name_H-M   'P 1'
#
loop_
_entity.id
_entity.type
_entity.pdbx_description
1 polymer ?
#
loop_
_entity_poly.entity_id
_entity_poly.type
_entity_poly.pdbx_seq_one_letter_code
_entity_poly.pdbx_strand_id
1 'polypeptide(L)'
;MIRKAFIMSVNPACHAEYERRHRPIWEELAATLKDHGGHNYSIFLDARTNQLFGYVEIEDEARWAAVAQTAICRKWWASMRELMPSNLDNSPESRDLREVFHLE
;
A
#
# COMPACT_ATOMS: atom_id res chain seq x y z
N MET A 1 -17.34 -2.04 5.92
CA MET A 1 -15.95 -1.57 6.09
C MET A 1 -15.81 -0.21 5.44
N ILE A 2 -14.85 0.60 5.86
CA ILE A 2 -14.53 1.89 5.23
C ILE A 2 -13.67 1.59 3.99
N ARG A 3 -14.12 2.01 2.81
CA ARG A 3 -13.36 1.84 1.56
C ARG A 3 -12.37 2.99 1.42
N LYS A 4 -11.09 2.66 1.28
CA LYS A 4 -10.02 3.62 0.98
C LYS A 4 -9.38 3.29 -0.35
N ALA A 5 -9.13 4.33 -1.11
CA ALA A 5 -8.38 4.27 -2.35
C ALA A 5 -7.28 5.32 -2.33
N PHE A 6 -6.12 5.00 -2.88
CA PHE A 6 -4.97 5.89 -2.92
C PHE A 6 -4.11 5.62 -4.15
N ILE A 7 -3.31 6.61 -4.54
CA ILE A 7 -2.35 6.51 -5.63
C ILE A 7 -0.94 6.67 -5.07
N MET A 8 -0.04 5.80 -5.51
CA MET A 8 1.41 5.90 -5.37
C MET A 8 2.05 5.81 -6.77
N SER A 9 3.37 5.77 -6.83
CA SER A 9 4.13 5.52 -8.07
C SER A 9 5.18 4.44 -7.84
N VAL A 10 5.65 3.82 -8.91
CA VAL A 10 6.82 2.93 -8.92
C VAL A 10 7.81 3.43 -9.96
N ASN A 11 9.10 3.19 -9.77
CA ASN A 11 10.11 3.55 -10.74
C ASN A 11 9.91 2.72 -12.03
N PRO A 12 10.07 3.31 -13.23
CA PRO A 12 9.74 2.63 -14.50
C PRO A 12 10.46 1.28 -14.70
N ALA A 13 11.70 1.17 -14.22
CA ALA A 13 12.50 -0.04 -14.33
C ALA A 13 12.18 -1.11 -13.27
N CYS A 14 11.33 -0.79 -12.28
CA CYS A 14 11.12 -1.59 -11.08
C CYS A 14 9.78 -2.35 -11.05
N HIS A 15 8.99 -2.34 -12.14
CA HIS A 15 7.65 -2.96 -12.17
C HIS A 15 7.68 -4.45 -11.79
N ALA A 16 8.56 -5.24 -12.42
CA ALA A 16 8.67 -6.67 -12.15
C ALA A 16 9.13 -6.98 -10.71
N GLU A 17 10.07 -6.19 -10.20
CA GLU A 17 10.57 -6.36 -8.83
C GLU A 17 9.53 -5.95 -7.78
N TYR A 18 8.76 -4.90 -8.06
CA TYR A 18 7.61 -4.50 -7.23
C TYR A 18 6.60 -5.65 -7.13
N GLU A 19 6.18 -6.21 -8.26
CA GLU A 19 5.25 -7.35 -8.27
C GLU A 19 5.83 -8.58 -7.55
N ARG A 20 7.10 -8.92 -7.80
CA ARG A 20 7.78 -10.05 -7.17
C ARG A 20 7.76 -9.96 -5.64
N ARG A 21 8.01 -8.76 -5.08
CA ARG A 21 7.98 -8.56 -3.62
C ARG A 21 6.58 -8.68 -3.02
N HIS A 22 5.52 -8.46 -3.81
CA HIS A 22 4.14 -8.62 -3.35
C HIS A 22 3.60 -10.04 -3.55
N ARG A 23 4.41 -10.99 -4.04
CA ARG A 23 4.00 -12.36 -4.36
C ARG A 23 4.92 -13.43 -3.74
N PRO A 24 4.76 -13.74 -2.44
CA PRO A 24 3.91 -13.04 -1.46
C PRO A 24 4.67 -11.89 -0.77
N ILE A 25 3.92 -10.99 -0.13
CA ILE A 25 4.48 -10.13 0.91
C ILE A 25 4.95 -10.97 2.11
N TRP A 26 5.73 -10.36 3.02
CA TRP A 26 6.15 -11.02 4.25
C TRP A 26 4.94 -11.40 5.12
N GLU A 27 4.98 -12.61 5.69
CA GLU A 27 3.89 -13.16 6.49
C GLU A 27 3.53 -12.27 7.69
N GLU A 28 4.54 -11.76 8.40
CA GLU A 28 4.35 -10.83 9.54
C GLU A 28 3.66 -9.52 9.11
N LEU A 29 3.97 -9.01 7.90
CA LEU A 29 3.31 -7.82 7.37
C LEU A 29 1.85 -8.12 7.02
N ALA A 30 1.58 -9.27 6.39
CA ALA A 30 0.22 -9.69 6.06
C ALA A 30 -0.64 -9.86 7.32
N ALA A 31 -0.08 -10.48 8.37
CA ALA A 31 -0.73 -10.60 9.68
C ALA A 31 -1.01 -9.22 10.28
N THR A 32 0.00 -8.34 10.30
CA THR A 32 -0.14 -6.97 10.82
C THR A 32 -1.26 -6.19 10.11
N LEU A 33 -1.33 -6.25 8.78
CA LEU A 33 -2.38 -5.57 8.01
C LEU A 33 -3.78 -6.09 8.39
N LYS A 34 -3.93 -7.40 8.55
CA LYS A 34 -5.19 -8.03 8.96
C LYS A 34 -5.57 -7.70 10.40
N ASP A 35 -4.62 -7.76 11.33
CA ASP A 35 -4.84 -7.44 12.75
C ASP A 35 -5.24 -5.97 12.96
N HIS A 36 -4.76 -5.09 12.08
CA HIS A 36 -5.17 -3.68 12.05
C HIS A 36 -6.44 -3.44 11.21
N GLY A 37 -7.16 -4.50 10.86
CA GLY A 37 -8.49 -4.46 10.26
C GLY A 37 -8.50 -4.18 8.75
N GLY A 38 -7.40 -4.48 8.04
CA GLY A 38 -7.32 -4.36 6.58
C GLY A 38 -7.83 -5.62 5.86
N HIS A 39 -8.70 -5.41 4.88
CA HIS A 39 -9.39 -6.44 4.09
C HIS A 39 -9.38 -6.08 2.61
N ASN A 40 -9.55 -7.09 1.75
CA ASN A 40 -9.69 -6.92 0.29
C ASN A 40 -8.63 -5.98 -0.34
N TYR A 41 -7.41 -6.00 0.21
CA TYR A 41 -6.34 -5.08 -0.20
C TYR A 41 -5.74 -5.52 -1.54
N SER A 42 -5.96 -4.69 -2.57
CA SER A 42 -5.40 -4.85 -3.91
C SER A 42 -4.58 -3.64 -4.33
N ILE A 43 -3.50 -3.87 -5.07
CA ILE A 43 -2.70 -2.82 -5.72
C ILE A 43 -2.61 -3.14 -7.22
N PHE A 44 -2.92 -2.15 -8.06
CA PHE A 44 -2.95 -2.24 -9.51
C PHE A 44 -1.92 -1.30 -10.11
N LEU A 45 -1.18 -1.76 -11.13
CA LEU A 45 -0.18 -0.95 -11.84
C LEU A 45 -0.75 -0.43 -13.17
N ASP A 46 -0.70 0.89 -13.39
CA ASP A 46 -0.75 1.46 -14.74
C ASP A 46 0.68 1.65 -15.26
N ALA A 47 1.15 0.70 -16.07
CA ALA A 47 2.51 0.70 -16.60
C ALA A 47 2.81 1.86 -17.56
N ARG A 48 1.79 2.60 -18.04
CA ARG A 48 1.99 3.76 -18.93
C ARG A 48 2.42 5.00 -18.16
N THR A 49 1.97 5.13 -16.92
CA THR A 49 2.24 6.27 -16.04
C THR A 49 3.13 5.90 -14.85
N ASN A 50 3.41 4.60 -14.68
CA ASN A 50 4.06 3.99 -13.53
C ASN A 50 3.30 4.26 -12.21
N GLN A 51 1.98 4.47 -12.29
CA GLN A 51 1.13 4.71 -11.13
C GLN A 51 0.66 3.39 -10.53
N LEU A 52 0.62 3.35 -9.20
CA LEU A 52 0.04 2.26 -8.42
C LEU A 52 -1.26 2.75 -7.82
N PHE A 53 -2.37 2.10 -8.14
CA PHE A 53 -3.67 2.30 -7.51
C PHE A 53 -3.87 1.26 -6.41
N GLY A 54 -3.93 1.72 -5.16
CA GLY A 54 -4.24 0.89 -4.01
C GLY A 54 -5.72 1.03 -3.63
N TYR A 55 -6.37 -0.10 -3.36
CA TYR A 55 -7.71 -0.18 -2.78
C TYR A 55 -7.67 -1.11 -1.57
N VAL A 56 -8.23 -0.67 -0.44
CA VAL A 56 -8.32 -1.47 0.78
C VAL A 56 -9.62 -1.16 1.50
N GLU A 57 -10.22 -2.19 2.07
CA GLU A 57 -11.34 -2.05 3.00
C GLU A 57 -10.81 -2.13 4.42
N ILE A 58 -11.16 -1.16 5.26
CA ILE A 58 -10.66 -1.10 6.64
C ILE A 58 -11.81 -1.11 7.65
N GLU A 59 -11.56 -1.64 8.83
CA GLU A 59 -12.53 -1.62 9.92
C GLU A 59 -12.60 -0.26 10.63
N ASP A 60 -11.46 0.42 10.79
CA ASP A 60 -11.33 1.67 11.55
C ASP A 60 -10.12 2.49 11.04
N GLU A 61 -10.28 3.81 10.95
CA GLU A 61 -9.21 4.70 10.42
C GLU A 61 -8.01 4.79 11.35
N ALA A 62 -8.21 4.84 12.67
CA ALA A 62 -7.12 4.99 13.63
C ALA A 62 -6.29 3.70 13.72
N ARG A 63 -6.94 2.53 13.70
CA ARG A 63 -6.26 1.23 13.62
C ARG A 63 -5.47 1.09 12.32
N TRP A 64 -6.05 1.47 11.18
CA TRP A 64 -5.32 1.44 9.91
C TRP A 64 -4.12 2.40 9.92
N ALA A 65 -4.28 3.63 10.41
CA ALA A 65 -3.20 4.60 10.52
C ALA A 65 -2.07 4.12 11.45
N ALA A 66 -2.39 3.34 12.48
CA ALA A 66 -1.40 2.77 13.40
C ALA A 66 -0.47 1.75 12.73
N VAL A 67 -0.83 1.15 11.58
CA VAL A 67 0.05 0.24 10.83
C VAL A 67 1.39 0.90 10.52
N ALA A 68 1.38 2.18 10.14
CA ALA A 68 2.59 2.98 9.88
C ALA A 68 3.56 3.03 11.06
N GLN A 69 3.05 2.85 12.29
CA GLN A 69 3.83 2.89 13.52
C GLN A 69 4.42 1.53 13.92
N THR A 70 4.06 0.46 13.20
CA THR A 70 4.61 -0.88 13.47
C THR A 70 6.03 -1.02 12.93
N ALA A 71 6.85 -1.80 13.62
CA ALA A 71 8.22 -2.04 13.20
C ALA A 71 8.29 -2.76 11.83
N ILE A 72 7.37 -3.70 11.59
CA ILE A 72 7.33 -4.46 10.34
C ILE A 72 6.93 -3.59 9.14
N CYS A 73 5.97 -2.67 9.30
CA CYS A 73 5.59 -1.74 8.23
C CYS A 73 6.76 -0.81 7.87
N ARG A 74 7.45 -0.24 8.88
CA ARG A 74 8.64 0.58 8.63
C ARG A 74 9.79 -0.19 7.96
N LYS A 75 10.01 -1.45 8.34
CA LYS A 75 10.98 -2.33 7.67
C LYS A 75 10.59 -2.59 6.21
N TRP A 76 9.30 -2.82 5.96
CA TRP A 76 8.77 -3.02 4.62
C TRP A 76 9.00 -1.77 3.75
N TRP A 77 8.62 -0.60 4.23
CA TRP A 77 8.86 0.69 3.59
C TRP A 77 10.33 0.93 3.25
N ALA A 78 11.23 0.72 4.23
CA ALA A 78 12.66 0.84 4.01
C ALA A 78 13.17 -0.11 2.91
N SER A 79 12.61 -1.32 2.79
CA SER A 79 12.95 -2.25 1.71
C SER A 79 12.44 -1.74 0.35
N MET A 80 11.26 -1.13 0.31
CA MET A 80 10.58 -0.71 -0.93
C MET A 80 11.09 0.62 -1.49
N ARG A 81 11.75 1.45 -0.67
CA ARG A 81 12.15 2.83 -1.04
C ARG A 81 12.97 2.96 -2.33
N GLU A 82 13.74 1.93 -2.68
CA GLU A 82 14.58 1.95 -3.90
C GLU A 82 13.75 1.70 -5.18
N LEU A 83 12.55 1.12 -5.03
CA LEU A 83 11.66 0.79 -6.13
C LEU A 83 10.66 1.90 -6.43
N MET A 84 10.44 2.84 -5.52
CA MET A 84 9.36 3.82 -5.63
C MET A 84 9.67 5.15 -4.91
N PRO A 85 9.10 6.28 -5.38
CA PRO A 85 9.15 7.55 -4.67
C PRO A 85 8.64 7.41 -3.22
N SER A 86 9.42 7.93 -2.28
CA SER A 86 9.22 7.74 -0.85
C SER A 86 9.57 9.00 -0.09
N ASN A 87 8.82 9.28 0.98
CA ASN A 87 9.10 10.35 1.93
C ASN A 87 10.38 10.08 2.73
N LEU A 88 10.83 11.07 3.51
CA LEU A 88 12.04 10.96 4.34
C LEU A 88 12.00 9.82 5.37
N ASP A 89 10.81 9.41 5.82
CA ASP A 89 10.61 8.28 6.73
C ASP A 89 10.51 6.92 6.01
N ASN A 90 10.77 6.89 4.70
CA ASN A 90 10.61 5.77 3.76
C ASN A 90 9.15 5.39 3.44
N SER A 91 8.16 6.04 4.05
CA SER A 91 6.76 5.81 3.64
C SER A 91 6.59 6.16 2.16
N PRO A 92 5.78 5.41 1.40
CA PRO A 92 5.58 5.72 -0.01
C PRO A 92 4.90 7.09 -0.14
N GLU A 93 5.37 7.88 -1.12
CA GLU A 93 4.62 9.07 -1.52
C GLU A 93 3.24 8.64 -2.02
N SER A 94 2.20 9.10 -1.35
CA SER A 94 0.83 8.65 -1.61
C SER A 94 -0.17 9.80 -1.49
N ARG A 95 -1.28 9.66 -2.22
CA ARG A 95 -2.43 10.58 -2.14
C ARG A 95 -3.73 9.81 -2.05
N ASP A 96 -4.59 10.20 -1.11
CA ASP A 96 -5.93 9.64 -0.97
C ASP A 96 -6.81 10.06 -2.16
N LEU A 97 -7.67 9.13 -2.58
CA LEU A 97 -8.71 9.36 -3.58
C LEU A 97 -10.07 9.42 -2.89
N ARG A 98 -10.94 10.30 -3.40
CA ARG A 98 -12.33 10.38 -2.96
C ARG A 98 -13.17 9.37 -3.72
N GLU A 99 -13.83 8.46 -3.02
CA GLU A 99 -14.88 7.62 -3.60
C GLU A 99 -16.04 8.52 -4.07
N VAL A 100 -16.48 8.33 -5.31
CA VAL A 100 -17.59 9.10 -5.91
C VAL A 100 -18.78 8.23 -6.30
N PHE A 101 -18.58 6.91 -6.33
CA PHE A 101 -19.58 5.93 -6.70
C PHE A 101 -19.14 4.55 -6.18
N HIS A 102 -20.12 3.75 -5.75
CA HIS A 102 -19.96 2.35 -5.44
C HIS A 102 -21.28 1.63 -5.73
N LEU A 103 -21.18 0.40 -6.24
CA LEU A 103 -22.28 -0.53 -6.40
C LEU A 103 -21.85 -1.84 -5.74
N GLU A 104 -22.69 -2.33 -4.82
CA GLU A 104 -22.46 -3.57 -4.07
C GLU A 104 -22.68 -4.81 -4.95
#